data_AF-A0A7X8K9J3-F1
#
_entry.id   AF-A0A7X8K9J3-F1
#
_cell.length_a   1.000
_cell.length_b   1.000
_cell.length_c   1.000
_cell.angle_alpha   90.00
_cell.angle_beta   90.00
_cell.angle_gamma   90.00
#
_symmetry.space_group_name_H-M   'P 1'
#
loop_
_entity.id
_entity.type
_entity.pdbx_description
1 polymer ?
#
loop_
_entity_poly.entity_id
_entity_poly.type
_entity_poly.pdbx_seq_one_letter_code
_entity_poly.pdbx_strand_id
1 'polypeptide(L)'
;MKNVGTFAQLNPLPLHSTVWSKGFWHNQFNLAKDSILPNIYRLFDDDKVSHCLANFRIAAGLQKGMHSGPPFADGDFYKWLEAACYVYGATHDAALKEKIDSSVDLIKAIQRPDGYIFTYYSIQLQNGVKEEKLGNSLNFEAYNLGHLITASCVHANVTKENTLLDVGVKAARCLKELFEEAERKRTAKTAICPSHYMSLIDLYRLTGDSTHLDTAQLAIRLRDRVVDGTDDNQDRINLLEHDEMLGHAVRATYLYAGVADLFIEKGNESLYRMLERVFKSAEYH
;
A
#
# COMPACT_ATOMS: atom_id res chain seq x y z
N MET A 1 -1.58 -3.01 -20.73
CA MET A 1 -0.89 -2.83 -19.44
C MET A 1 0.57 -2.61 -19.74
N LYS A 2 1.15 -1.51 -19.23
CA LYS A 2 2.57 -1.24 -19.36
C LYS A 2 3.25 -1.96 -18.20
N ASN A 3 3.54 -3.26 -18.36
CA ASN A 3 4.06 -4.08 -17.26
C ASN A 3 5.52 -3.78 -16.89
N VAL A 4 6.15 -2.80 -17.56
CA VAL A 4 7.56 -2.46 -17.39
C VAL A 4 7.75 -0.97 -17.60
N GLY A 5 8.58 -0.35 -16.76
CA GLY A 5 8.84 1.07 -16.90
C GLY A 5 9.70 1.45 -18.09
N THR A 6 9.58 2.72 -18.49
CA THR A 6 10.16 3.27 -19.72
C THR A 6 11.68 3.07 -19.83
N PHE A 7 12.39 3.16 -18.70
CA PHE A 7 13.86 3.09 -18.62
C PHE A 7 14.35 1.78 -17.97
N ALA A 8 13.47 0.80 -17.79
CA ALA A 8 13.87 -0.50 -17.28
C ALA A 8 14.81 -1.21 -18.28
N GLN A 9 15.93 -1.73 -17.77
CA GLN A 9 16.89 -2.52 -18.54
C GLN A 9 16.45 -3.99 -18.67
N LEU A 10 15.71 -4.48 -17.68
CA LEU A 10 15.24 -5.85 -17.57
C LEU A 10 13.72 -5.86 -17.36
N ASN A 11 13.08 -6.89 -17.91
CA ASN A 11 11.65 -7.12 -17.74
C ASN A 11 11.43 -8.21 -16.69
N PRO A 12 10.51 -8.03 -15.73
CA PRO A 12 10.10 -9.12 -14.85
C PRO A 12 9.41 -10.22 -15.67
N LEU A 13 9.58 -11.47 -15.24
CA LEU A 13 8.79 -12.56 -15.78
C LEU A 13 7.30 -12.35 -15.43
N PRO A 14 6.36 -12.76 -16.30
CA PRO A 14 4.94 -12.66 -15.98
C PRO A 14 4.61 -13.34 -14.65
N LEU A 15 3.70 -12.75 -13.88
CA LEU A 15 3.27 -13.32 -12.61
C LEU A 15 2.73 -14.76 -12.82
N HIS A 16 3.15 -15.69 -11.96
CA HIS A 16 2.84 -17.13 -12.07
C HIS A 16 3.35 -17.85 -13.33
N SER A 17 4.26 -17.25 -14.11
CA SER A 17 4.94 -17.95 -15.21
C SER A 17 6.01 -18.96 -14.74
N THR A 18 6.33 -18.97 -13.45
CA THR A 18 7.30 -19.88 -12.83
C THR A 18 6.67 -20.60 -11.64
N VAL A 19 7.07 -21.85 -11.41
CA VAL A 19 6.54 -22.69 -10.34
C VAL A 19 7.67 -23.26 -9.48
N TRP A 20 7.53 -23.16 -8.16
CA TRP A 20 8.39 -23.86 -7.20
C TRP A 20 8.00 -25.35 -7.16
N SER A 21 8.74 -26.20 -7.86
CA SER A 21 8.37 -27.61 -8.02
C SER A 21 8.84 -28.54 -6.90
N LYS A 22 9.96 -28.22 -6.23
CA LYS A 22 10.52 -28.99 -5.11
C LYS A 22 11.55 -28.18 -4.31
N GLY A 23 12.00 -28.74 -3.20
CA GLY A 23 13.08 -28.18 -2.38
C GLY A 23 12.62 -27.04 -1.47
N PHE A 24 13.57 -26.20 -1.06
CA PHE A 24 13.34 -25.19 -0.03
C PHE A 24 12.17 -24.24 -0.34
N TRP A 25 12.17 -23.58 -1.51
CA TRP A 25 11.11 -22.61 -1.86
C TRP A 25 9.74 -23.26 -2.07
N HIS A 26 9.69 -24.51 -2.52
CA HIS A 26 8.45 -25.27 -2.57
C HIS A 26 7.89 -25.51 -1.16
N ASN A 27 8.74 -25.89 -0.21
CA ASN A 27 8.34 -26.08 1.19
C ASN A 27 7.89 -24.78 1.84
N GLN A 28 8.58 -23.66 1.59
CA GLN A 28 8.17 -22.35 2.10
C GLN A 28 6.85 -21.88 1.50
N PHE A 29 6.63 -22.09 0.20
CA PHE A 29 5.36 -21.78 -0.45
C PHE A 29 4.22 -22.61 0.14
N ASN A 30 4.40 -23.91 0.32
CA ASN A 30 3.39 -24.77 0.94
C ASN A 30 3.12 -24.35 2.40
N LEU A 31 4.16 -24.04 3.19
CA LEU A 31 3.95 -23.52 4.55
C LEU A 31 3.13 -22.22 4.55
N ALA A 32 3.43 -21.31 3.62
CA ALA A 32 2.69 -20.06 3.47
C ALA A 32 1.22 -20.31 3.12
N LYS A 33 0.98 -21.14 2.10
CA LYS A 33 -0.35 -21.50 1.59
C LYS A 33 -1.18 -22.30 2.60
N ASP A 34 -0.61 -23.35 3.17
CA ASP A 34 -1.32 -24.36 3.96
C ASP A 34 -1.45 -24.01 5.44
N SER A 35 -0.60 -23.11 5.97
CA SER A 35 -0.56 -22.81 7.40
C SER A 35 -0.57 -21.33 7.73
N ILE A 36 0.35 -20.54 7.16
CA ILE A 36 0.49 -19.12 7.56
C ILE A 36 -0.73 -18.31 7.13
N LEU A 37 -1.10 -18.37 5.84
CA LEU A 37 -2.17 -17.55 5.28
C LEU A 37 -3.54 -17.87 5.91
N PRO A 38 -3.96 -19.14 6.06
CA PRO A 38 -5.22 -19.46 6.74
C PRO A 38 -5.21 -19.08 8.23
N ASN A 39 -4.08 -19.26 8.92
CA ASN A 39 -3.99 -18.92 10.33
C ASN A 39 -4.05 -17.40 10.56
N ILE A 40 -3.39 -16.58 9.73
CA ILE A 40 -3.49 -15.10 9.83
C ILE A 40 -4.95 -14.66 9.66
N TYR A 41 -5.66 -15.18 8.65
CA TYR A 41 -7.07 -14.82 8.48
C TYR A 41 -7.89 -15.23 9.70
N ARG A 42 -7.72 -16.46 10.21
CA ARG A 42 -8.41 -16.93 11.41
C ARG A 42 -8.15 -16.01 12.62
N LEU A 43 -6.92 -15.52 12.79
CA LEU A 43 -6.59 -14.57 13.85
C LEU A 43 -7.25 -13.21 13.64
N PHE A 44 -7.30 -12.72 12.40
CA PHE A 44 -8.02 -11.48 12.06
C PHE A 44 -9.54 -11.58 12.28
N ASP A 45 -10.08 -12.79 12.18
CA ASP A 45 -11.50 -13.11 12.34
C ASP A 45 -11.89 -13.54 13.76
N ASP A 46 -10.95 -13.48 14.71
CA ASP A 46 -11.19 -13.81 16.11
C ASP A 46 -11.10 -12.53 16.95
N ASP A 47 -12.26 -11.93 17.25
CA ASP A 47 -12.39 -10.68 18.02
C ASP A 47 -11.69 -10.73 19.40
N LYS A 48 -11.38 -11.94 19.93
CA LYS A 48 -10.62 -12.10 21.18
C LYS A 48 -9.12 -11.92 20.99
N VAL A 49 -8.62 -12.05 19.77
CA VAL A 49 -7.20 -11.99 19.43
C VAL A 49 -6.87 -10.76 18.59
N SER A 50 -7.65 -10.48 17.56
CA SER A 50 -7.49 -9.30 16.72
C SER A 50 -8.84 -8.73 16.33
N HIS A 51 -8.96 -7.42 16.44
CA HIS A 51 -10.16 -6.70 16.04
C HIS A 51 -10.14 -6.27 14.56
N CYS A 52 -9.23 -6.86 13.76
CA CYS A 52 -9.00 -6.46 12.37
C CYS A 52 -10.27 -6.59 11.52
N LEU A 53 -10.82 -7.80 11.31
CA LEU A 53 -12.05 -7.95 10.51
C LEU A 53 -13.29 -7.40 11.22
N ALA A 54 -13.31 -7.38 12.55
CA ALA A 54 -14.36 -6.70 13.30
C ALA A 54 -14.44 -5.21 12.97
N ASN A 55 -13.29 -4.50 12.86
CA ASN A 55 -13.28 -3.09 12.43
C ASN A 55 -13.89 -2.93 11.03
N PHE A 56 -13.57 -3.80 10.07
CA PHE A 56 -14.19 -3.75 8.75
C PHE A 56 -15.70 -4.01 8.82
N ARG A 57 -16.17 -5.00 9.58
CA ARG A 57 -17.60 -5.28 9.77
C ARG A 57 -18.35 -4.13 10.42
N ILE A 58 -17.76 -3.49 11.42
CA ILE A 58 -18.34 -2.32 12.08
C ILE A 58 -18.41 -1.16 11.10
N ALA A 59 -17.31 -0.86 10.41
CA ALA A 59 -17.27 0.19 9.40
C ALA A 59 -18.27 -0.05 8.26
N ALA A 60 -18.56 -1.30 7.90
CA ALA A 60 -19.57 -1.68 6.91
C ALA A 60 -21.01 -1.67 7.46
N GLY A 61 -21.21 -1.42 8.76
CA GLY A 61 -22.52 -1.47 9.42
C GLY A 61 -23.07 -2.88 9.65
N LEU A 62 -22.24 -3.92 9.47
CA LEU A 62 -22.58 -5.33 9.67
C LEU A 62 -22.45 -5.79 11.12
N GLN A 63 -21.73 -5.02 11.94
CA GLN A 63 -21.53 -5.26 13.37
C GLN A 63 -21.61 -3.93 14.12
N LYS A 64 -22.06 -3.94 15.37
CA LYS A 64 -22.00 -2.76 16.24
C LYS A 64 -20.73 -2.82 17.09
N GLY A 65 -20.06 -1.68 17.28
CA GLY A 65 -18.89 -1.60 18.14
C GLY A 65 -18.09 -0.32 17.91
N MET A 66 -16.97 -0.21 18.64
CA MET A 66 -15.96 0.84 18.45
C MET A 66 -14.76 0.25 17.71
N HIS A 67 -13.95 1.11 17.09
CA HIS A 67 -12.66 0.69 16.56
C HIS A 67 -11.74 0.23 17.70
N SER A 68 -11.00 -0.86 17.49
CA SER A 68 -9.99 -1.35 18.42
C SER A 68 -8.73 -1.80 17.68
N GLY A 69 -7.58 -1.79 18.35
CA GLY A 69 -6.29 -2.11 17.75
C GLY A 69 -5.62 -0.93 17.04
N PRO A 70 -4.47 -1.18 16.39
CA PRO A 70 -3.69 -0.12 15.77
C PRO A 70 -4.39 0.44 14.52
N PRO A 71 -4.22 1.73 14.24
CA PRO A 71 -4.81 2.38 13.06
C PRO A 71 -4.25 1.87 11.73
N PHE A 72 -3.09 1.21 11.71
CA PHE A 72 -2.54 0.60 10.49
C PHE A 72 -3.05 -0.83 10.23
N ALA A 73 -3.96 -1.36 11.06
CA ALA A 73 -4.47 -2.73 10.94
C ALA A 73 -5.21 -2.97 9.62
N ASP A 74 -5.80 -1.94 9.00
CA ASP A 74 -6.38 -2.03 7.67
C ASP A 74 -5.34 -2.48 6.64
N GLY A 75 -4.14 -1.91 6.70
CA GLY A 75 -3.00 -2.31 5.87
C GLY A 75 -2.58 -3.77 6.07
N ASP A 76 -2.72 -4.32 7.28
CA ASP A 76 -2.44 -5.74 7.54
C ASP A 76 -3.44 -6.66 6.84
N PHE A 77 -4.71 -6.27 6.81
CA PHE A 77 -5.73 -7.00 6.04
C PHE A 77 -5.49 -6.91 4.53
N TYR A 78 -5.12 -5.73 4.03
CA TYR A 78 -4.80 -5.55 2.61
C TYR A 78 -3.58 -6.38 2.17
N LYS A 79 -2.53 -6.45 3.01
CA LYS A 79 -1.37 -7.33 2.76
C LYS A 79 -1.76 -8.81 2.78
N TRP A 80 -2.66 -9.21 3.67
CA TRP A 80 -3.20 -10.58 3.64
C TRP A 80 -3.95 -10.85 2.33
N LEU A 81 -4.76 -9.90 1.86
CA LEU A 81 -5.50 -10.01 0.61
C LEU A 81 -4.56 -10.08 -0.61
N GLU A 82 -3.49 -9.30 -0.62
CA GLU A 82 -2.42 -9.36 -1.62
C GLU A 82 -1.78 -10.76 -1.65
N ALA A 83 -1.36 -11.27 -0.49
CA ALA A 83 -0.78 -12.61 -0.36
C ALA A 83 -1.76 -13.71 -0.79
N ALA A 84 -3.04 -13.58 -0.44
CA ALA A 84 -4.09 -14.49 -0.86
C ALA A 84 -4.24 -14.51 -2.38
N CYS A 85 -4.18 -13.35 -3.05
CA CYS A 85 -4.21 -13.28 -4.50
C CYS A 85 -3.00 -14.00 -5.12
N TYR A 86 -1.79 -13.81 -4.62
CA TYR A 86 -0.62 -14.56 -5.12
C TYR A 86 -0.76 -16.07 -4.93
N VAL A 87 -1.27 -16.51 -3.79
CA VAL A 87 -1.51 -17.95 -3.56
C VAL A 87 -2.58 -18.47 -4.51
N TYR A 88 -3.71 -17.77 -4.64
CA TYR A 88 -4.78 -18.14 -5.56
C TYR A 88 -4.29 -18.21 -7.02
N GLY A 89 -3.47 -17.26 -7.47
CA GLY A 89 -2.95 -17.28 -8.83
C GLY A 89 -2.03 -18.47 -9.13
N ALA A 90 -1.41 -19.06 -8.10
CA ALA A 90 -0.59 -20.27 -8.23
C ALA A 90 -1.38 -21.57 -8.08
N THR A 91 -2.51 -21.57 -7.37
CA THR A 91 -3.23 -22.80 -6.97
C THR A 91 -4.60 -22.95 -7.63
N HIS A 92 -5.22 -21.83 -8.00
CA HIS A 92 -6.62 -21.73 -8.40
C HIS A 92 -7.61 -22.35 -7.40
N ASP A 93 -7.27 -22.29 -6.10
CA ASP A 93 -8.13 -22.79 -5.03
C ASP A 93 -9.44 -21.99 -4.95
N ALA A 94 -10.57 -22.68 -5.17
CA ALA A 94 -11.90 -22.08 -5.18
C ALA A 94 -12.34 -21.55 -3.80
N ALA A 95 -11.96 -22.22 -2.71
CA ALA A 95 -12.30 -21.78 -1.36
C ALA A 95 -11.53 -20.50 -1.00
N LEU A 96 -10.27 -20.41 -1.45
CA LEU A 96 -9.49 -19.17 -1.30
C LEU A 96 -10.09 -18.04 -2.15
N LYS A 97 -10.56 -18.32 -3.36
CA LYS A 97 -11.25 -17.32 -4.21
C LYS A 97 -12.50 -16.76 -3.54
N GLU A 98 -13.36 -17.61 -2.96
CA GLU A 98 -14.52 -17.16 -2.21
C GLU A 98 -14.13 -16.24 -1.04
N LYS A 99 -13.03 -16.57 -0.36
CA LYS A 99 -12.50 -15.74 0.72
C LYS A 99 -11.98 -14.38 0.23
N ILE A 100 -11.31 -14.35 -0.91
CA ILE A 100 -10.86 -13.12 -1.58
C ILE A 100 -12.09 -12.27 -1.94
N ASP A 101 -13.08 -12.85 -2.61
CA ASP A 101 -14.26 -12.13 -3.11
C ASP A 101 -15.07 -11.53 -1.95
N SER A 102 -15.32 -12.30 -0.89
CA SER A 102 -16.01 -11.80 0.30
C SER A 102 -15.23 -10.69 1.01
N SER A 103 -13.90 -10.73 0.96
CA SER A 103 -13.03 -9.67 1.50
C SER A 103 -13.13 -8.40 0.65
N VAL A 104 -13.14 -8.53 -0.68
CA VAL A 104 -13.31 -7.42 -1.62
C VAL A 104 -14.67 -6.76 -1.44
N ASP A 105 -15.74 -7.53 -1.30
CA ASP A 105 -17.10 -7.02 -1.06
C ASP A 105 -17.18 -6.24 0.25
N LEU A 106 -16.54 -6.76 1.31
CA LEU A 106 -16.49 -6.08 2.61
C LEU A 106 -15.76 -4.72 2.51
N ILE A 107 -14.61 -4.68 1.84
CA ILE A 107 -13.85 -3.44 1.62
C ILE A 107 -14.67 -2.44 0.81
N LYS A 108 -15.30 -2.90 -0.28
CA LYS A 108 -16.12 -2.08 -1.18
C LYS A 108 -17.32 -1.46 -0.47
N ALA A 109 -17.93 -2.18 0.48
CA ALA A 109 -19.08 -1.68 1.26
C ALA A 109 -18.72 -0.49 2.18
N ILE A 110 -17.44 -0.31 2.52
CA ILE A 110 -16.96 0.74 3.43
C ILE A 110 -16.53 1.99 2.66
N GLN A 111 -16.02 1.84 1.43
CA GLN A 111 -15.45 2.96 0.68
C GLN A 111 -16.51 4.03 0.37
N ARG A 112 -16.20 5.28 0.74
CA ARG A 112 -17.05 6.45 0.45
C ARG A 112 -17.10 6.78 -1.05
N PRO A 113 -18.09 7.54 -1.53
CA PRO A 113 -18.18 7.96 -2.93
C PRO A 113 -16.98 8.79 -3.44
N ASP A 114 -16.35 9.57 -2.57
CA ASP A 114 -15.12 10.33 -2.85
C ASP A 114 -13.89 9.42 -3.00
N GLY A 115 -13.97 8.17 -2.52
CA GLY A 115 -12.92 7.16 -2.58
C GLY A 115 -12.19 6.95 -1.27
N TYR A 116 -12.53 7.73 -0.24
CA TYR A 116 -11.97 7.61 1.09
C TYR A 116 -12.36 6.28 1.73
N ILE A 117 -11.39 5.59 2.34
CA ILE A 117 -11.59 4.40 3.15
C ILE A 117 -10.55 4.34 4.25
N PHE A 118 -11.03 4.31 5.49
CA PHE A 118 -10.22 4.06 6.67
C PHE A 118 -11.14 3.66 7.83
N THR A 119 -11.04 2.43 8.32
CA THR A 119 -12.02 1.90 9.30
C THR A 119 -12.06 2.75 10.57
N TYR A 120 -10.93 3.24 11.04
CA TYR A 120 -10.84 4.09 12.23
C TYR A 120 -11.71 5.36 12.12
N TYR A 121 -11.60 6.12 11.03
CA TYR A 121 -12.42 7.32 10.84
C TYR A 121 -13.84 6.99 10.43
N SER A 122 -14.06 5.96 9.60
CA SER A 122 -15.42 5.52 9.25
C SER A 122 -16.24 5.20 10.49
N ILE A 123 -15.67 4.45 11.45
CA ILE A 123 -16.35 4.11 12.70
C ILE A 123 -16.54 5.34 13.59
N GLN A 124 -15.58 6.26 13.66
CA GLN A 124 -15.76 7.50 14.45
C GLN A 124 -16.91 8.37 13.92
N LEU A 125 -17.00 8.54 12.61
CA LEU A 125 -18.09 9.28 11.97
C LEU A 125 -19.45 8.64 12.27
N GLN A 126 -19.55 7.31 12.18
CA GLN A 126 -20.77 6.56 12.52
C GLN A 126 -21.18 6.75 13.99
N ASN A 127 -20.23 7.00 14.88
CA ASN A 127 -20.46 7.27 16.30
C ASN A 127 -20.65 8.76 16.62
N GLY A 128 -20.89 9.60 15.61
CA GLY A 128 -21.26 11.00 15.78
C GLY A 128 -20.07 11.95 16.00
N VAL A 129 -18.83 11.50 15.80
CA VAL A 129 -17.68 12.40 15.71
C VAL A 129 -17.81 13.24 14.44
N LYS A 130 -17.69 14.56 14.56
CA LYS A 130 -17.76 15.46 13.40
C LYS A 130 -16.48 15.35 12.56
N GLU A 131 -16.63 15.37 11.24
CA GLU A 131 -15.52 15.30 10.28
C GLU A 131 -14.44 16.37 10.51
N GLU A 132 -14.83 17.57 10.92
CA GLU A 132 -13.90 18.67 11.29
C GLU A 132 -12.95 18.33 12.46
N LYS A 133 -13.32 17.35 13.29
CA LYS A 133 -12.47 16.84 14.38
C LYS A 133 -11.55 15.71 13.92
N LEU A 134 -11.74 15.19 12.72
CA LEU A 134 -10.96 14.13 12.08
C LEU A 134 -10.07 14.78 11.02
N GLY A 135 -8.91 15.33 11.42
CA GLY A 135 -8.11 16.09 10.45
C GLY A 135 -6.70 16.49 10.85
N ASN A 136 -6.15 15.92 11.93
CA ASN A 136 -4.82 16.34 12.41
C ASN A 136 -3.80 15.21 12.53
N SER A 137 -4.24 13.94 12.53
CA SER A 137 -3.33 12.80 12.61
C SER A 137 -3.14 12.20 11.22
N LEU A 138 -1.90 12.25 10.70
CA LEU A 138 -1.42 11.36 9.64
C LEU A 138 -1.40 9.93 10.18
N ASN A 139 -2.58 9.36 10.38
CA ASN A 139 -2.73 8.13 11.13
C ASN A 139 -2.62 6.92 10.20
N PHE A 140 -1.46 6.74 9.57
CA PHE A 140 -1.20 5.66 8.62
C PHE A 140 -2.17 5.62 7.41
N GLU A 141 -2.89 6.70 7.11
CA GLU A 141 -3.85 6.75 5.99
C GLU A 141 -3.18 6.49 4.65
N ALA A 142 -2.09 7.21 4.37
CA ALA A 142 -1.32 7.00 3.15
C ALA A 142 -0.69 5.58 3.10
N TYR A 143 -0.34 5.02 4.25
CA TYR A 143 0.17 3.65 4.36
C TYR A 143 -0.90 2.60 4.03
N ASN A 144 -2.09 2.73 4.64
CA ASN A 144 -3.22 1.83 4.43
C ASN A 144 -3.72 1.92 2.98
N LEU A 145 -3.90 3.13 2.46
CA LEU A 145 -4.31 3.35 1.07
C LEU A 145 -3.26 2.81 0.09
N GLY A 146 -1.97 2.98 0.37
CA GLY A 146 -0.90 2.39 -0.44
C GLY A 146 -1.02 0.86 -0.52
N HIS A 147 -1.20 0.18 0.62
CA HIS A 147 -1.39 -1.27 0.63
C HIS A 147 -2.68 -1.72 -0.05
N LEU A 148 -3.77 -0.96 0.07
CA LEU A 148 -5.01 -1.23 -0.66
C LEU A 148 -4.81 -1.15 -2.18
N ILE A 149 -4.09 -0.14 -2.65
CA ILE A 149 -3.78 0.04 -4.07
C ILE A 149 -2.87 -1.09 -4.59
N THR A 150 -1.85 -1.49 -3.82
CA THR A 150 -1.00 -2.64 -4.19
C THR A 150 -1.84 -3.92 -4.29
N ALA A 151 -2.67 -4.21 -3.27
CA ALA A 151 -3.54 -5.38 -3.27
C ALA A 151 -4.53 -5.35 -4.46
N SER A 152 -5.05 -4.18 -4.83
CA SER A 152 -5.95 -4.03 -5.98
C SER A 152 -5.27 -4.32 -7.32
N CYS A 153 -4.02 -3.88 -7.48
CA CYS A 153 -3.23 -4.15 -8.68
C CYS A 153 -2.94 -5.65 -8.82
N VAL A 154 -2.53 -6.31 -7.71
CA VAL A 154 -2.27 -7.75 -7.68
C VAL A 154 -3.55 -8.53 -7.96
N HIS A 155 -4.65 -8.19 -7.30
CA HIS A 155 -5.96 -8.80 -7.54
C HIS A 155 -6.34 -8.75 -9.02
N ALA A 156 -6.34 -7.57 -9.63
CA ALA A 156 -6.69 -7.41 -11.04
C ALA A 156 -5.76 -8.18 -11.97
N ASN A 157 -4.46 -8.23 -11.67
CA ASN A 157 -3.52 -8.99 -12.47
C ASN A 157 -3.74 -10.52 -12.34
N VAL A 158 -4.10 -11.01 -11.16
CA VAL A 158 -4.30 -12.45 -10.94
C VAL A 158 -5.68 -12.91 -11.40
N THR A 159 -6.75 -12.27 -10.94
CA THR A 159 -8.14 -12.71 -11.18
C THR A 159 -8.69 -12.23 -12.53
N LYS A 160 -8.07 -11.20 -13.11
CA LYS A 160 -8.58 -10.46 -14.29
C LYS A 160 -9.91 -9.74 -14.02
N GLU A 161 -10.25 -9.54 -12.76
CA GLU A 161 -11.44 -8.82 -12.32
C GLU A 161 -11.08 -7.42 -11.81
N ASN A 162 -11.91 -6.43 -12.13
CA ASN A 162 -11.68 -5.03 -11.73
C ASN A 162 -12.36 -4.66 -10.40
N THR A 163 -13.02 -5.60 -9.72
CA THR A 163 -13.82 -5.33 -8.51
C THR A 163 -13.03 -4.62 -7.42
N LEU A 164 -11.81 -5.07 -7.13
CA LEU A 164 -10.90 -4.39 -6.21
C LEU A 164 -10.12 -3.25 -6.89
N LEU A 165 -9.84 -3.35 -8.20
CA LEU A 165 -9.13 -2.31 -8.96
C LEU A 165 -9.87 -0.97 -8.90
N ASP A 166 -11.19 -0.99 -9.09
CA ASP A 166 -12.04 0.20 -9.03
C ASP A 166 -11.97 0.87 -7.65
N VAL A 167 -11.84 0.08 -6.59
CA VAL A 167 -11.63 0.57 -5.22
C VAL A 167 -10.26 1.23 -5.10
N GLY A 168 -9.20 0.59 -5.63
CA GLY A 168 -7.84 1.13 -5.63
C GLY A 168 -7.70 2.42 -6.42
N VAL A 169 -8.33 2.55 -7.59
CA VAL A 169 -8.33 3.80 -8.39
C VAL A 169 -8.96 4.95 -7.60
N LYS A 170 -10.07 4.69 -6.91
CA LYS A 170 -10.71 5.68 -6.03
C LYS A 170 -9.84 6.05 -4.83
N ALA A 171 -9.14 5.08 -4.23
CA ALA A 171 -8.18 5.33 -3.16
C ALA A 171 -7.02 6.20 -3.65
N ALA A 172 -6.51 5.96 -4.86
CA ALA A 172 -5.47 6.80 -5.47
C ALA A 172 -5.94 8.23 -5.73
N ARG A 173 -7.20 8.42 -6.14
CA ARG A 173 -7.82 9.75 -6.25
C ARG A 173 -7.88 10.47 -4.90
N CYS A 174 -8.26 9.75 -3.83
CA CYS A 174 -8.26 10.29 -2.48
C CYS A 174 -6.86 10.77 -2.05
N LEU A 175 -5.81 9.97 -2.31
CA LEU A 175 -4.42 10.38 -2.05
C LEU A 175 -4.04 11.64 -2.83
N LYS A 176 -4.41 11.70 -4.12
CA LYS A 176 -4.16 12.89 -4.95
C LYS A 176 -4.79 14.14 -4.33
N GLU A 177 -6.06 14.08 -3.96
CA GLU A 177 -6.77 15.22 -3.35
C GLU A 177 -6.12 15.64 -2.03
N LEU A 178 -5.71 14.69 -1.18
CA LEU A 178 -5.01 14.96 0.07
C LEU A 178 -3.66 15.67 -0.18
N PHE A 179 -2.90 15.23 -1.17
CA PHE A 179 -1.61 15.82 -1.50
C PHE A 179 -1.73 17.19 -2.16
N GLU A 180 -2.66 17.37 -3.10
CA GLU A 180 -2.95 18.68 -3.72
C GLU A 180 -3.42 19.70 -2.67
N GLU A 181 -4.21 19.26 -1.70
CA GLU A 181 -4.65 20.11 -0.59
C GLU A 181 -3.49 20.48 0.34
N ALA A 182 -2.63 19.53 0.69
CA ALA A 182 -1.42 19.80 1.48
C ALA A 182 -0.47 20.76 0.75
N GLU A 183 -0.35 20.65 -0.57
CA GLU A 183 0.42 21.60 -1.39
C GLU A 183 -0.21 22.99 -1.35
N ARG A 184 -1.51 23.10 -1.61
CA ARG A 184 -2.26 24.37 -1.63
C ARG A 184 -2.20 25.10 -0.30
N LYS A 185 -2.36 24.38 0.80
CA LYS A 185 -2.33 24.92 2.17
C LYS A 185 -0.92 25.08 2.75
N ARG A 186 0.11 24.58 2.07
CA ARG A 186 1.50 24.52 2.57
C ARG A 186 1.60 23.80 3.92
N THR A 187 0.85 22.72 4.05
CA THR A 187 0.82 21.88 5.25
C THR A 187 1.40 20.51 4.97
N ALA A 188 2.48 20.46 4.18
CA ALA A 188 3.18 19.22 3.88
C ALA A 188 3.61 18.55 5.18
N LYS A 189 3.31 17.25 5.29
CA LYS A 189 3.71 16.41 6.40
C LYS A 189 4.10 15.05 5.84
N THR A 190 5.04 14.36 6.48
CA THR A 190 5.46 13.04 6.00
C THR A 190 4.41 12.00 6.22
N ALA A 191 4.06 11.30 5.15
CA ALA A 191 3.30 10.06 5.24
C ALA A 191 4.14 9.01 5.98
N ILE A 192 3.69 8.64 7.18
CA ILE A 192 4.30 7.55 7.97
C ILE A 192 4.21 6.25 7.16
N CYS A 193 5.35 5.56 6.98
CA CYS A 193 5.48 4.32 6.21
C CYS A 193 4.98 4.45 4.75
N PRO A 194 5.84 4.88 3.82
CA PRO A 194 5.40 5.44 2.55
C PRO A 194 5.12 4.40 1.45
N SER A 195 4.23 3.44 1.71
CA SER A 195 3.82 2.41 0.74
C SER A 195 3.17 2.99 -0.52
N HIS A 196 2.55 4.18 -0.43
CA HIS A 196 1.87 4.86 -1.52
C HIS A 196 2.76 5.21 -2.73
N TYR A 197 4.08 5.36 -2.56
CA TYR A 197 4.96 5.65 -3.69
C TYR A 197 4.97 4.51 -4.72
N MET A 198 5.23 3.28 -4.25
CA MET A 198 5.25 2.08 -5.10
C MET A 198 3.86 1.83 -5.69
N SER A 199 2.83 1.88 -4.84
CA SER A 199 1.47 1.50 -5.23
C SER A 199 0.90 2.42 -6.32
N LEU A 200 1.17 3.73 -6.27
CA LEU A 200 0.74 4.67 -7.30
C LEU A 200 1.43 4.43 -8.64
N ILE A 201 2.70 4.04 -8.62
CA ILE A 201 3.45 3.75 -9.85
C ILE A 201 3.02 2.40 -10.44
N ASP A 202 2.78 1.39 -9.61
CA ASP A 202 2.20 0.11 -10.07
C ASP A 202 0.81 0.31 -10.66
N LEU A 203 -0.02 1.17 -10.05
CA LEU A 203 -1.32 1.51 -10.61
C LEU A 203 -1.18 2.22 -11.96
N TYR A 204 -0.25 3.16 -12.11
CA TYR A 204 0.08 3.77 -13.41
C TYR A 204 0.48 2.73 -14.45
N ARG A 205 1.36 1.78 -14.11
CA ARG A 205 1.79 0.70 -15.02
C ARG A 205 0.61 -0.16 -15.47
N LEU A 206 -0.29 -0.48 -14.53
CA LEU A 206 -1.46 -1.30 -14.80
C LEU A 206 -2.48 -0.58 -15.69
N THR A 207 -2.87 0.66 -15.33
CA THR A 207 -3.96 1.40 -15.98
C THR A 207 -3.52 2.23 -17.19
N GLY A 208 -2.26 2.67 -17.21
CA GLY A 208 -1.74 3.65 -18.16
C GLY A 208 -2.10 5.10 -17.85
N ASP A 209 -2.82 5.37 -16.76
CA ASP A 209 -3.23 6.73 -16.37
C ASP A 209 -2.08 7.47 -15.68
N SER A 210 -1.49 8.45 -16.38
CA SER A 210 -0.36 9.24 -15.90
C SER A 210 -0.66 10.01 -14.61
N THR A 211 -1.93 10.23 -14.28
CA THR A 211 -2.36 10.89 -13.05
C THR A 211 -1.77 10.20 -11.80
N HIS A 212 -1.65 8.88 -11.81
CA HIS A 212 -1.08 8.16 -10.67
C HIS A 212 0.43 8.40 -10.53
N LEU A 213 1.18 8.40 -11.64
CA LEU A 213 2.61 8.72 -11.66
C LEU A 213 2.87 10.18 -11.25
N ASP A 214 2.00 11.11 -11.66
CA ASP A 214 2.11 12.52 -11.27
C ASP A 214 1.78 12.72 -9.79
N THR A 215 0.85 11.94 -9.26
CA THR A 215 0.55 11.91 -7.82
C THR A 215 1.73 11.38 -7.00
N ALA A 216 2.41 10.33 -7.46
CA ALA A 216 3.62 9.81 -6.80
C ALA A 216 4.75 10.88 -6.78
N GLN A 217 4.95 11.59 -7.90
CA GLN A 217 5.91 12.70 -7.96
C GLN A 217 5.53 13.85 -7.02
N LEU A 218 4.24 14.20 -6.92
CA LEU A 218 3.77 15.21 -5.98
C LEU A 218 4.06 14.80 -4.53
N ALA A 219 3.81 13.54 -4.18
CA ALA A 219 4.08 13.02 -2.84
C ALA A 219 5.57 13.13 -2.46
N ILE A 220 6.49 12.88 -3.40
CA ILE A 220 7.93 13.07 -3.18
C ILE A 220 8.27 14.55 -3.00
N ARG A 221 7.74 15.43 -3.87
CA ARG A 221 7.95 16.89 -3.73
C ARG A 221 7.43 17.45 -2.41
N LEU A 222 6.31 16.93 -1.92
CA LEU A 222 5.74 17.33 -0.62
C LEU A 222 6.63 16.88 0.53
N ARG A 223 7.19 15.68 0.46
CA ARG A 223 8.12 15.16 1.47
C ARG A 223 9.36 16.07 1.62
N ASP A 224 9.86 16.69 0.55
CA ASP A 224 10.97 17.67 0.63
C ASP A 224 10.54 19.04 1.19
N ARG A 225 9.24 19.28 1.41
CA ARG A 225 8.70 20.50 2.00
C ARG A 225 8.32 20.37 3.47
N VAL A 226 8.57 19.21 4.06
CA VAL A 226 8.27 18.97 5.47
C VAL A 226 9.22 19.79 6.33
N VAL A 227 8.63 20.58 7.23
CA VAL A 227 9.37 21.35 8.24
C VAL A 227 9.56 20.46 9.47
N ASP A 228 10.74 20.53 10.09
CA ASP A 228 11.11 19.73 11.26
C ASP A 228 11.05 18.21 11.02
N GLY A 229 11.44 17.77 9.82
CA GLY A 229 11.62 16.36 9.49
C GLY A 229 12.69 15.67 10.34
N THR A 230 12.71 14.35 10.29
CA THR A 230 13.52 13.45 11.12
C THR A 230 14.20 12.38 10.28
N ASP A 231 15.28 11.79 10.80
CA ASP A 231 15.88 10.61 10.15
C ASP A 231 14.91 9.42 10.18
N ASP A 232 14.11 9.28 11.24
CA ASP A 232 13.14 8.19 11.41
C ASP A 232 12.15 8.08 10.24
N ASN A 233 11.73 9.21 9.68
CA ASN A 233 10.83 9.34 8.53
C ASN A 233 11.55 9.58 7.20
N GLN A 234 12.88 9.63 7.20
CA GLN A 234 13.69 9.96 6.03
C GLN A 234 13.22 11.27 5.41
N ASP A 235 12.94 12.28 6.25
CA ASP A 235 12.40 13.59 5.84
C ASP A 235 13.16 14.81 6.39
N ARG A 236 14.27 14.60 7.10
CA ARG A 236 15.11 15.67 7.68
C ARG A 236 15.81 16.57 6.66
N ILE A 237 16.27 16.00 5.54
CA ILE A 237 16.98 16.72 4.45
C ILE A 237 16.26 16.47 3.13
N ASN A 238 16.63 17.13 2.03
CA ASN A 238 15.99 16.84 0.73
C ASN A 238 16.36 15.45 0.23
N LEU A 239 15.45 14.76 -0.47
CA LEU A 239 15.66 13.41 -0.96
C LEU A 239 16.96 13.27 -1.77
N LEU A 240 17.25 14.22 -2.67
CA LEU A 240 18.44 14.17 -3.53
C LEU A 240 19.76 14.34 -2.76
N GLU A 241 19.70 14.84 -1.53
CA GLU A 241 20.86 15.02 -0.65
C GLU A 241 21.16 13.77 0.17
N HIS A 242 20.29 12.75 0.15
CA HIS A 242 20.53 11.50 0.87
C HIS A 242 21.82 10.83 0.36
N ASP A 243 22.67 10.42 1.29
CA ASP A 243 23.90 9.68 1.08
C ASP A 243 23.93 8.37 1.87
N GLU A 244 23.16 8.29 2.96
CA GLU A 244 23.05 7.11 3.82
C GLU A 244 21.59 6.64 4.03
N MET A 245 21.42 5.34 4.28
CA MET A 245 20.14 4.74 4.66
C MET A 245 19.90 4.84 6.17
N LEU A 246 19.27 5.94 6.60
CA LEU A 246 19.04 6.26 8.01
C LEU A 246 17.58 6.07 8.47
N GLY A 247 17.41 5.93 9.79
CA GLY A 247 16.11 5.90 10.46
C GLY A 247 15.39 4.56 10.40
N HIS A 248 14.06 4.59 10.34
CA HIS A 248 13.25 3.38 10.36
C HIS A 248 13.44 2.55 9.08
N ALA A 249 14.07 1.38 9.21
CA ALA A 249 14.45 0.51 8.08
C ALA A 249 13.33 0.28 7.06
N VAL A 250 12.11 -0.05 7.51
CA VAL A 250 10.96 -0.27 6.61
C VAL A 250 10.57 1.00 5.84
N ARG A 251 10.55 2.17 6.50
CA ARG A 251 10.15 3.42 5.87
C ARG A 251 11.16 3.82 4.78
N ALA A 252 12.44 3.70 5.11
CA ALA A 252 13.53 3.93 4.18
C ALA A 252 13.44 2.98 2.97
N THR A 253 13.25 1.67 3.19
CA THR A 253 13.14 0.71 2.07
C THR A 253 11.93 0.98 1.17
N TYR A 254 10.77 1.35 1.72
CA TYR A 254 9.59 1.68 0.93
C TYR A 254 9.78 2.97 0.12
N LEU A 255 10.38 3.99 0.74
CA LEU A 255 10.73 5.24 0.05
C LEU A 255 11.65 4.94 -1.14
N TYR A 256 12.76 4.25 -0.91
CA TYR A 256 13.75 4.01 -1.96
C TYR A 256 13.26 3.05 -3.04
N ALA A 257 12.42 2.06 -2.71
CA ALA A 257 11.74 1.25 -3.72
C ALA A 257 10.84 2.11 -4.63
N GLY A 258 10.02 2.99 -4.05
CA GLY A 258 9.20 3.93 -4.83
C GLY A 258 10.01 4.94 -5.65
N VAL A 259 11.17 5.38 -5.15
CA VAL A 259 12.07 6.27 -5.89
C VAL A 259 12.77 5.51 -7.04
N ALA A 260 13.12 4.24 -6.85
CA ALA A 260 13.63 3.39 -7.92
C ALA A 260 12.58 3.18 -9.01
N ASP A 261 11.32 2.94 -8.62
CA ASP A 261 10.19 2.89 -9.55
C ASP A 261 10.03 4.19 -10.33
N LEU A 262 10.14 5.35 -9.66
CA LEU A 262 10.06 6.64 -10.33
C LEU A 262 11.20 6.86 -11.32
N PHE A 263 12.43 6.47 -10.95
CA PHE A 263 13.58 6.50 -11.85
C PHE A 263 13.32 5.61 -13.09
N ILE A 264 12.85 4.38 -12.88
CA ILE A 264 12.51 3.44 -13.96
C ILE A 264 11.45 4.02 -14.92
N GLU A 265 10.53 4.86 -14.45
CA GLU A 265 9.55 5.51 -15.33
C GLU A 265 10.05 6.78 -16.03
N LYS A 266 10.89 7.58 -15.37
CA LYS A 266 11.24 8.95 -15.79
C LYS A 266 12.69 9.13 -16.26
N GLY A 267 13.60 8.22 -15.95
CA GLY A 267 15.00 8.28 -16.35
C GLY A 267 15.80 9.42 -15.69
N ASN A 268 15.39 9.89 -14.51
CA ASN A 268 16.10 10.97 -13.82
C ASN A 268 17.38 10.45 -13.16
N GLU A 269 18.52 10.70 -13.81
CA GLU A 269 19.86 10.31 -13.36
C GLU A 269 20.21 10.79 -11.94
N SER A 270 19.68 11.93 -11.48
CA SER A 270 19.92 12.40 -10.11
C SER A 270 19.30 11.47 -9.06
N LEU A 271 18.13 10.87 -9.36
CA LEU A 271 17.50 9.88 -8.48
C LEU A 271 18.34 8.59 -8.47
N TYR A 272 18.83 8.14 -9.63
CA TYR A 272 19.68 6.96 -9.72
C TYR A 272 20.97 7.12 -8.91
N ARG A 273 21.68 8.23 -9.07
CA ARG A 273 22.91 8.51 -8.31
C ARG A 273 22.65 8.60 -6.80
N MET A 274 21.50 9.11 -6.39
CA MET A 274 21.11 9.11 -4.97
C MET A 274 20.86 7.69 -4.47
N LEU A 275 20.09 6.89 -5.21
CA LEU A 275 19.84 5.48 -4.90
C LEU A 275 21.14 4.68 -4.78
N GLU A 276 22.11 4.91 -5.66
CA GLU A 276 23.43 4.27 -5.57
C GLU A 276 24.17 4.61 -4.27
N ARG A 277 24.12 5.86 -3.80
CA ARG A 277 24.78 6.26 -2.55
C ARG A 277 24.15 5.56 -1.36
N VAL A 278 22.82 5.67 -1.21
CA VAL A 278 22.11 5.06 -0.09
C VAL A 278 22.22 3.54 -0.10
N PHE A 279 22.22 2.90 -1.29
CA PHE A 279 22.41 1.46 -1.40
C PHE A 279 23.82 1.04 -0.96
N LYS A 280 24.87 1.73 -1.42
CA LYS A 280 26.26 1.47 -1.00
C LYS A 280 26.42 1.66 0.51
N SER A 281 25.77 2.66 1.11
CA SER A 281 25.84 2.84 2.57
C SER A 281 25.34 1.63 3.36
N ALA A 282 24.34 0.90 2.85
CA ALA A 282 23.79 -0.27 3.52
C ALA A 282 24.69 -1.52 3.41
N GLU A 283 25.57 -1.59 2.41
CA GLU A 283 26.47 -2.73 2.18
C GLU A 283 27.76 -2.68 3.01
N TYR A 284 28.19 -1.47 3.42
CA TYR A 284 29.48 -1.24 4.07
C TYR A 284 29.32 -0.73 5.50
N HIS A 285 28.76 -1.58 6.38
CA HIS A 285 28.78 -1.40 7.83
C HIS A 285 29.24 -2.68 8.54
#